data_AF-A0A8C0ILD4-F1
#
_entry.id   AF-A0A8C0ILD4-F1
#
_cell.length_a   1.000
_cell.length_b   1.000
_cell.length_c   1.000
_cell.angle_alpha   90.00
_cell.angle_beta   90.00
_cell.angle_gamma   90.00
#
_symmetry.space_group_name_H-M   'P 1'
#
loop_
_entity.id
_entity.type
_entity.pdbx_description
1 polymer ?
#
loop_
_entity_poly.entity_id
_entity_poly.type
_entity_poly.pdbx_seq_one_letter_code
_entity_poly.pdbx_strand_id
1 'polypeptide(L)'
;MGWGVRALQTIPQGTFICEYVGELISDAEADVREDDSYLFDLDNKDGEVYCIDARYYGNVSRFINHLCEPNIIPVRVFMLHQDLRFPRIAFFSSRDIR
;
A
#
# COMPACT_ATOMS: atom_id res chain seq x y z
N MET A 1 -3.27 -6.28 -16.23
CA MET A 1 -2.31 -6.89 -15.27
C MET A 1 -1.04 -7.31 -16.01
N GLY A 2 -0.15 -6.36 -16.30
CA GLY A 2 1.15 -6.60 -16.96
C GLY A 2 2.15 -7.24 -16.00
N TRP A 3 3.03 -6.44 -15.40
CA TRP A 3 3.92 -6.92 -14.34
C TRP A 3 3.14 -7.36 -13.09
N GLY A 4 3.72 -8.26 -12.31
CA GLY A 4 3.13 -8.78 -11.09
C GLY A 4 4.18 -9.30 -10.11
N VAL A 5 3.79 -9.44 -8.85
CA VAL A 5 4.63 -9.97 -7.76
C VAL A 5 4.14 -11.36 -7.36
N ARG A 6 5.06 -12.29 -7.13
CA ARG A 6 4.78 -13.62 -6.58
C ARG A 6 5.81 -14.01 -5.53
N ALA A 7 5.44 -14.88 -4.62
CA ALA A 7 6.37 -15.48 -3.67
C ALA A 7 7.22 -16.57 -4.34
N LEU A 8 8.45 -16.76 -3.85
CA LEU A 8 9.33 -17.88 -4.21
C LEU A 8 9.34 -18.99 -3.15
N GLN A 9 8.56 -18.81 -2.10
CA GLN A 9 8.44 -19.71 -0.97
C GLN A 9 7.02 -19.62 -0.42
N THR A 10 6.60 -20.64 0.33
CA THR A 10 5.34 -20.60 1.06
C THR A 10 5.37 -19.49 2.12
N ILE A 11 4.29 -18.74 2.23
CA ILE A 11 4.12 -17.68 3.24
C ILE A 11 2.95 -18.07 4.15
N PRO A 12 3.19 -18.38 5.44
CA PRO A 12 2.12 -18.66 6.40
C PRO A 12 1.17 -17.47 6.55
N GLN A 13 -0.09 -17.70 6.88
CA GLN A 13 -1.07 -16.68 7.23
C GLN A 13 -0.56 -15.75 8.35
N GLY A 14 -0.82 -14.45 8.22
CA GLY A 14 -0.42 -13.43 9.21
C GLY A 14 1.05 -12.99 9.10
N THR A 15 1.78 -13.45 8.09
CA THR A 15 3.18 -13.05 7.87
C THR A 15 3.24 -11.67 7.22
N PHE A 16 4.08 -10.77 7.74
CA PHE A 16 4.42 -9.51 7.08
C PHE A 16 5.14 -9.77 5.75
N ILE A 17 4.68 -9.13 4.67
CA ILE A 17 5.23 -9.33 3.32
C ILE A 17 6.09 -8.13 2.93
N CYS A 18 5.49 -6.96 2.82
CA CYS A 18 6.17 -5.72 2.47
C CYS A 18 5.30 -4.52 2.87
N GLU A 19 5.89 -3.34 2.82
CA GLU A 19 5.18 -2.08 2.98
C GLU A 19 4.83 -1.48 1.62
N TYR A 20 3.69 -0.79 1.50
CA TYR A 20 3.40 0.08 0.38
C TYR A 20 4.17 1.39 0.52
N VAL A 21 5.30 1.51 -0.21
CA VAL A 21 6.19 2.68 -0.13
C VAL A 21 6.08 3.50 -1.40
N GLY A 22 5.97 4.81 -1.26
CA GLY A 22 6.00 5.79 -2.33
C GLY A 22 6.15 7.23 -1.82
N GLU A 23 5.85 8.20 -2.67
CA GLU A 23 5.80 9.62 -2.35
C GLU A 23 4.53 9.93 -1.56
N LEU A 24 4.65 10.64 -0.42
CA LEU A 24 3.50 11.07 0.36
C LEU A 24 2.98 12.40 -0.19
N ILE A 25 1.75 12.43 -0.66
CA ILE A 25 1.12 13.62 -1.26
C ILE A 25 -0.24 13.90 -0.61
N SER A 26 -0.71 15.14 -0.71
CA SER A 26 -2.08 15.50 -0.32
C SER A 26 -3.09 15.09 -1.39
N ASP A 27 -4.36 14.98 -1.01
CA ASP A 27 -5.48 14.75 -1.93
C ASP A 27 -5.51 15.77 -3.09
N ALA A 28 -5.29 17.06 -2.78
CA ALA A 28 -5.24 18.12 -3.78
C ALA A 28 -4.08 17.97 -4.80
N GLU A 29 -2.97 17.35 -4.39
CA GLU A 29 -1.87 17.02 -5.31
C GLU A 29 -2.17 15.75 -6.11
N ALA A 30 -2.89 14.79 -5.52
CA ALA A 30 -3.34 13.60 -6.23
C ALA A 30 -4.32 13.94 -7.36
N ASP A 31 -5.25 14.87 -7.13
CA ASP A 31 -6.26 15.32 -8.11
C ASP A 31 -5.67 15.92 -9.39
N VAL A 32 -4.45 16.49 -9.32
CA VAL A 32 -3.80 17.12 -10.48
C VAL A 32 -2.84 16.16 -11.21
N ARG A 33 -2.64 14.93 -10.70
CA ARG A 33 -1.79 13.92 -11.33
C ARG A 33 -2.58 13.23 -12.45
N GLU A 34 -1.97 13.10 -13.63
CA GLU A 34 -2.63 12.45 -14.79
C GLU A 34 -2.78 10.93 -14.64
N ASP A 35 -1.91 10.28 -13.85
CA ASP A 35 -1.86 8.82 -13.69
C ASP A 35 -2.06 8.45 -12.23
N ASP A 36 -3.24 7.93 -11.92
CA ASP A 36 -3.70 7.51 -10.59
C ASP A 36 -3.49 6.01 -10.33
N SER A 37 -2.87 5.27 -11.27
CA SER A 37 -2.77 3.80 -11.23
C SER A 37 -1.97 3.26 -10.03
N TYR A 38 -1.22 4.11 -9.32
CA TYR A 38 -0.30 3.75 -8.24
C TYR A 38 -0.55 4.57 -6.96
N LEU A 39 -1.78 5.04 -6.76
CA LEU A 39 -2.18 5.70 -5.52
C LEU A 39 -2.65 4.68 -4.47
N PHE A 40 -2.35 4.97 -3.20
CA PHE A 40 -2.89 4.28 -2.05
C PHE A 40 -3.40 5.29 -1.02
N ASP A 41 -4.71 5.31 -0.77
CA ASP A 41 -5.34 6.30 0.10
C ASP A 41 -5.12 6.00 1.59
N LEU A 42 -4.83 7.05 2.36
CA LEU A 42 -4.60 6.96 3.81
C LEU A 42 -5.81 7.44 4.63
N ASP A 43 -7.04 7.36 4.09
CA ASP A 43 -8.31 7.84 4.66
C ASP A 43 -8.26 8.17 6.15
N ASN A 44 -8.23 9.45 6.51
CA ASN A 44 -8.27 9.84 7.91
C ASN A 44 -9.64 10.40 8.29
N LYS A 45 -10.10 10.15 9.52
CA LYS A 45 -11.43 10.57 9.98
C LYS A 45 -11.57 12.09 10.19
N ASP A 46 -10.45 12.80 10.21
CA ASP A 46 -10.36 14.21 10.60
C ASP A 46 -10.35 15.19 9.41
N GLY A 47 -10.69 14.73 8.21
CA GLY A 47 -10.91 15.58 7.04
C GLY A 47 -9.67 15.92 6.19
N GLU A 48 -8.45 15.83 6.74
CA GLU A 48 -7.24 15.84 5.93
C GLU A 48 -6.95 14.43 5.38
N VAL A 49 -7.03 14.28 4.06
CA VAL A 49 -6.73 13.04 3.34
C VAL A 49 -5.38 13.18 2.64
N TYR A 50 -4.55 12.15 2.81
CA TYR A 50 -3.26 12.01 2.15
C TYR A 50 -3.22 10.66 1.44
N CYS A 51 -2.37 10.57 0.43
CA CYS A 51 -2.18 9.36 -0.36
C CYS A 51 -0.69 9.05 -0.51
N ILE A 52 -0.37 7.78 -0.70
CA ILE A 52 0.97 7.34 -1.10
C ILE A 52 0.94 7.13 -2.62
N ASP A 53 1.71 7.92 -3.36
CA ASP A 53 1.90 7.79 -4.81
C ASP A 53 3.18 7.01 -5.12
N ALA A 54 3.03 5.80 -5.65
CA ALA A 54 4.15 4.95 -6.06
C ALA A 54 4.49 5.06 -7.56
N ARG A 55 3.98 6.06 -8.29
CA ARG A 55 4.14 6.19 -9.75
C ARG A 55 5.58 6.45 -10.17
N TYR A 56 6.24 7.41 -9.53
CA TYR A 56 7.61 7.83 -9.84
C TYR A 56 8.62 7.24 -8.85
N TYR A 57 8.25 7.20 -7.57
CA TYR A 57 9.08 6.64 -6.50
C TYR A 57 8.26 5.59 -5.76
N GLY A 58 8.73 4.34 -5.74
CA GLY A 58 8.06 3.29 -5.00
C GLY A 58 8.89 2.01 -4.91
N ASN A 59 8.52 1.11 -4.01
CA ASN A 59 9.20 -0.19 -3.86
C ASN A 59 8.48 -1.29 -4.66
N VAL A 60 8.75 -2.56 -4.34
CA VAL A 60 8.11 -3.72 -4.99
C VAL A 60 6.59 -3.75 -4.90
N SER A 61 5.98 -3.11 -3.89
CA SER A 61 4.53 -3.13 -3.65
C SER A 61 3.73 -2.53 -4.81
N ARG A 62 4.32 -1.58 -5.55
CA ARG A 62 3.67 -0.91 -6.69
C ARG A 62 3.28 -1.88 -7.81
N PHE A 63 3.89 -3.06 -7.84
CA PHE A 63 3.62 -4.10 -8.85
C PHE A 63 2.65 -5.19 -8.35
N ILE A 64 2.14 -5.08 -7.12
CA ILE A 64 1.12 -6.00 -6.63
C ILE A 64 -0.20 -5.68 -7.34
N ASN A 65 -0.72 -6.65 -8.08
CA ASN A 65 -2.00 -6.50 -8.78
C ASN A 65 -3.18 -6.63 -7.81
N HIS A 66 -4.28 -5.98 -8.18
CA HIS A 66 -5.58 -6.19 -7.53
C HIS A 66 -6.05 -7.64 -7.70
N LEU A 67 -6.68 -8.18 -6.65
CA LEU A 67 -7.35 -9.47 -6.65
C LEU A 67 -8.65 -9.34 -5.84
N CYS A 68 -9.80 -9.69 -6.43
CA CYS A 68 -11.09 -9.57 -5.75
C CYS A 68 -11.18 -10.43 -4.47
N GLU A 69 -10.47 -11.56 -4.44
CA GLU A 69 -10.28 -12.40 -3.25
C GLU A 69 -8.82 -12.38 -2.81
N PRO A 70 -8.36 -11.29 -2.18
CA PRO A 70 -6.94 -11.04 -1.95
C PRO A 70 -6.35 -12.02 -0.95
N ASN A 71 -5.11 -12.42 -1.20
CA ASN A 71 -4.30 -13.24 -0.30
C ASN A 71 -3.43 -12.41 0.66
N ILE A 72 -3.53 -11.07 0.58
CA ILE A 72 -2.85 -10.12 1.46
C ILE A 72 -3.84 -9.03 1.89
N ILE A 73 -3.59 -8.40 3.04
CA ILE A 73 -4.38 -7.28 3.56
C ILE A 73 -3.48 -6.12 3.95
N PRO A 74 -3.87 -4.86 3.64
CA PRO A 74 -3.18 -3.69 4.14
C PRO A 74 -3.54 -3.44 5.61
N VAL A 75 -2.54 -3.14 6.42
CA VAL A 75 -2.68 -2.79 7.84
C VAL A 75 -1.96 -1.47 8.08
N ARG A 76 -2.64 -0.53 8.75
CA ARG A 76 -2.06 0.74 9.18
C ARG A 76 -1.16 0.52 10.39
N VAL A 77 0.09 0.96 10.30
CA VAL A 77 1.10 0.78 11.33
C VAL A 77 1.76 2.12 11.66
N PHE A 78 1.94 2.37 12.95
CA PHE A 78 2.74 3.47 13.47
C PHE A 78 4.00 2.91 14.11
N MET A 79 5.15 3.51 13.83
CA MET A 79 6.45 3.05 14.33
C MET A 79 7.20 4.21 14.99
N LEU A 80 8.03 4.92 14.21
CA LEU A 80 8.89 6.00 14.71
C LEU A 80 8.11 7.26 15.10
N HIS A 81 6.90 7.43 14.55
CA HIS A 81 5.97 8.49 14.89
C HIS A 81 4.55 7.94 15.00
N GLN A 82 3.66 8.73 15.60
CA GLN A 82 2.25 8.42 15.82
C GLN A 82 1.32 9.51 15.26
N ASP A 83 1.81 10.32 14.30
CA ASP A 83 0.94 11.23 13.55
C ASP A 83 -0.09 10.43 12.74
N LEU A 84 -1.35 10.49 13.18
CA LEU A 84 -2.45 9.70 12.64
C LEU A 84 -2.75 9.99 11.17
N ARG A 85 -2.29 11.13 10.65
CA ARG A 85 -2.42 11.50 9.23
C ARG A 85 -1.53 10.66 8.32
N PHE A 86 -0.47 10.06 8.86
CA PHE A 86 0.58 9.42 8.08
C PHE A 86 0.82 7.96 8.53
N PRO A 87 -0.20 7.08 8.55
CA PRO A 87 0.04 5.67 8.82
C PRO A 87 0.93 5.06 7.73
N ARG A 88 1.85 4.17 8.11
CA ARG A 88 2.55 3.31 7.15
C ARG A 88 1.65 2.14 6.79
N ILE A 89 1.66 1.71 5.52
CA ILE A 89 0.81 0.64 5.02
C ILE A 89 1.60 -0.65 4.91
N ALA A 90 1.39 -1.57 5.83
CA ALA A 90 2.03 -2.88 5.83
C ALA A 90 1.10 -3.95 5.27
N PHE A 91 1.56 -4.75 4.31
CA PHE A 91 0.83 -5.92 3.83
C PHE A 91 1.17 -7.16 4.66
N PHE A 92 0.12 -7.85 5.11
CA PHE A 92 0.20 -9.14 5.76
C PHE A 92 -0.57 -10.19 4.96
N SER A 93 -0.12 -11.45 4.96
CA SER A 93 -0.88 -12.54 4.32
C SER A 93 -2.21 -12.79 5.04
N SER A 94 -3.31 -12.85 4.28
CA SER A 94 -4.66 -13.11 4.81
C SER A 94 -4.98 -14.60 4.94
N ARG A 95 -4.18 -15.45 4.27
CA ARG A 95 -4.21 -16.91 4.25
C ARG A 95 -2.82 -17.44 3.90
N ASP A 96 -2.61 -18.74 4.01
CA ASP A 96 -1.38 -19.36 3.52
C ASP A 96 -1.22 -19.14 2.00
N ILE A 97 -0.04 -18.69 1.57
CA ILE A 97 0.33 -18.48 0.16
C ILE A 97 1.33 -19.58 -0.23
N ARG A 98 1.10 -20.19 -1.39
CA ARG A 98 1.95 -21.25 -1.95
C ARG A 98 2.98 -20.70 -2.94
#